data_AF-N9PLX6-F1
#
_entry.id   AF-N9PLX6-F1
#
_cell.length_a   1.000
_cell.length_b   1.000
_cell.length_c   1.000
_cell.angle_alpha   90.00
_cell.angle_beta   90.00
_cell.angle_gamma   90.00
#
_symmetry.space_group_name_H-M   'P 1'
#
loop_
_entity.id
_entity.type
_entity.pdbx_description
1 polymer ?
#
loop_
_entity_poly.entity_id
_entity_poly.type
_entity_poly.pdbx_seq_one_letter_code
_entity_poly.pdbx_strand_id
1 'polypeptide(L)'
;MYLKLSEFDYNYFVKKHFVLNFALGVLALFGFSTIFSLSTCFIKILFILSYILYFYFCIFLYIRARVKPDALLYAQHRFRSGYLTSFSFLLIALSISLNVAEIYFWSYIVIYILFHILIRFEMKTIQNNNKNLHDLTRDFNQKEGGLYDFIFSLTRYEYKINGWIIFFGFILIQVVLVAVLKGIFKITAPYELYIIPGVFFFISGFALYNMGLKMYLPYIIRLPS
;
A
#
# COMPACT_ATOMS: atom_id res chain seq x y z
N MET A 1 -18.73 20.79 -6.00
CA MET A 1 -19.00 19.53 -6.76
C MET A 1 -19.64 18.53 -5.80
N TYR A 2 -20.85 18.03 -6.08
CA TYR A 2 -21.50 17.00 -5.27
C TYR A 2 -21.33 15.65 -6.01
N LEU A 3 -20.33 14.88 -5.62
CA LEU A 3 -20.06 13.57 -6.21
C LEU A 3 -21.07 12.56 -5.65
N LYS A 4 -22.06 12.16 -6.45
CA LYS A 4 -23.02 11.12 -6.05
C LYS A 4 -22.36 9.74 -6.12
N LEU A 5 -22.33 9.04 -4.99
CA LEU A 5 -21.92 7.62 -4.93
C LEU A 5 -23.03 6.75 -5.51
N SER A 6 -22.71 5.91 -6.49
CA SER A 6 -23.65 4.89 -6.92
C SER A 6 -23.69 3.73 -5.92
N GLU A 7 -24.80 2.98 -5.91
CA GLU A 7 -24.93 1.77 -5.11
C GLU A 7 -23.92 0.68 -5.54
N PHE A 8 -23.51 0.70 -6.81
CA PHE A 8 -22.42 -0.11 -7.34
C PHE A 8 -21.07 0.25 -6.70
N ASP A 9 -20.75 1.54 -6.59
CA ASP A 9 -19.50 2.02 -5.99
C ASP A 9 -19.41 1.61 -4.50
N TYR A 10 -20.51 1.76 -3.77
CA TYR A 10 -20.59 1.34 -2.38
C TYR A 10 -20.37 -0.18 -2.22
N ASN A 11 -21.10 -0.99 -2.99
CA ASN A 11 -20.99 -2.46 -2.90
C ASN A 11 -19.63 -2.98 -3.37
N TYR A 12 -19.05 -2.41 -4.41
CA TYR A 12 -17.78 -2.86 -4.96
C TYR A 12 -16.60 -2.43 -4.09
N PHE A 13 -16.52 -1.16 -3.69
CA PHE A 13 -15.29 -0.62 -3.09
C PHE A 13 -15.31 -0.51 -1.57
N VAL A 14 -16.48 -0.55 -0.92
CA VAL A 14 -16.53 -0.64 0.55
C VAL A 14 -16.52 -2.11 0.96
N LYS A 15 -17.50 -2.88 0.47
CA LYS A 15 -17.67 -4.28 0.90
C LYS A 15 -16.57 -5.20 0.37
N LYS A 16 -16.25 -5.18 -0.93
CA LYS A 16 -15.23 -6.12 -1.46
C LYS A 16 -13.80 -5.76 -1.02
N HIS A 17 -13.44 -4.47 -0.94
CA HIS A 17 -12.13 -4.08 -0.41
C HIS A 17 -11.98 -4.41 1.08
N PHE A 18 -13.05 -4.24 1.88
CA PHE A 18 -13.03 -4.68 3.27
C PHE A 18 -12.81 -6.20 3.36
N VAL A 19 -13.59 -6.99 2.61
CA VAL A 19 -13.44 -8.46 2.59
C VAL A 19 -12.03 -8.86 2.15
N LEU A 20 -11.47 -8.20 1.13
CA LEU A 20 -10.10 -8.45 0.68
C LEU A 20 -9.08 -8.15 1.78
N ASN A 21 -9.13 -6.96 2.39
CA ASN A 21 -8.19 -6.59 3.46
C ASN A 21 -8.35 -7.50 4.69
N PHE A 22 -9.58 -7.85 5.06
CA PHE A 22 -9.82 -8.78 6.14
C PHE A 22 -9.23 -10.17 5.83
N ALA A 23 -9.46 -10.70 4.63
CA ALA A 23 -8.90 -11.97 4.20
C ALA A 23 -7.37 -11.95 4.15
N LEU A 24 -6.76 -10.89 3.64
CA LEU A 24 -5.30 -10.72 3.64
C LEU A 24 -4.73 -10.61 5.06
N GLY A 25 -5.41 -9.92 5.97
CA GLY A 25 -5.02 -9.84 7.38
C GLY A 25 -5.05 -11.21 8.06
N VAL A 26 -6.10 -12.00 7.81
CA VAL A 26 -6.22 -13.38 8.31
C VAL A 26 -5.12 -14.27 7.71
N LEU A 27 -4.84 -14.17 6.41
CA LEU A 27 -3.76 -14.90 5.75
C LEU A 27 -2.39 -14.56 6.37
N ALA A 28 -2.12 -13.27 6.60
CA ALA A 28 -0.90 -12.82 7.25
C ALA A 28 -0.78 -13.39 8.67
N LEU A 29 -1.87 -13.36 9.44
CA LEU A 29 -1.91 -13.91 10.79
C LEU A 29 -1.59 -15.42 10.81
N PHE A 30 -2.15 -16.20 9.87
CA PHE A 30 -1.79 -17.61 9.71
C PHE A 30 -0.32 -17.80 9.31
N GLY A 31 0.22 -16.93 8.46
CA GLY A 31 1.66 -16.94 8.17
C GLY A 31 2.49 -16.76 9.45
N PHE A 32 2.13 -15.82 10.31
CA PHE A 32 2.83 -15.57 11.57
C PHE A 32 2.70 -16.71 12.59
N SER A 33 1.54 -17.39 12.66
CA SER A 33 1.37 -18.51 13.59
C SER A 33 2.32 -19.67 13.27
N THR A 34 2.65 -19.90 12.00
CA THR A 34 3.59 -20.96 11.58
C THR A 34 5.05 -20.74 12.02
N ILE A 35 5.42 -19.50 12.35
CA ILE A 35 6.79 -19.09 12.72
C ILE A 35 6.88 -18.56 14.15
N PHE A 36 5.79 -18.66 14.92
CA PHE A 36 5.67 -18.09 16.25
C PHE A 36 6.71 -18.67 17.23
N SER A 37 7.13 -19.92 17.04
CA SER A 37 8.18 -20.56 17.84
C SER A 37 9.58 -20.05 17.53
N LEU A 38 9.82 -19.52 16.32
CA LEU A 38 11.14 -19.12 15.83
C LEU A 38 11.49 -17.65 16.13
N SER A 39 10.52 -16.86 16.58
CA SER A 39 10.67 -15.43 16.81
C SER A 39 11.12 -15.10 18.23
N THR A 40 11.86 -14.00 18.39
CA THR A 40 12.19 -13.44 19.70
C THR A 40 10.94 -12.86 20.38
N CYS A 41 10.95 -12.73 21.71
CA CYS A 41 9.83 -12.16 22.46
C CYS A 41 9.42 -10.76 21.92
N PHE A 42 10.42 -9.94 21.59
CA PHE A 42 10.20 -8.62 21.01
C PHE A 42 9.45 -8.68 19.66
N ILE A 43 9.89 -9.53 18.74
CA ILE A 43 9.25 -9.70 17.43
C ILE A 43 7.80 -10.19 17.59
N LYS A 44 7.54 -11.07 18.55
CA LYS A 44 6.17 -11.54 18.84
C LYS A 44 5.26 -10.40 19.27
N ILE A 45 5.71 -9.58 20.21
CA ILE A 45 4.96 -8.41 20.68
C ILE A 45 4.69 -7.46 19.51
N LEU A 46 5.69 -7.19 18.66
CA LEU A 46 5.55 -6.31 17.51
C LEU A 46 4.49 -6.82 16.51
N PHE A 47 4.49 -8.12 16.19
CA PHE A 47 3.49 -8.72 15.30
C PHE A 47 2.10 -8.71 15.92
N ILE A 48 1.95 -9.08 17.19
CA ILE A 48 0.65 -9.05 17.88
C ILE A 48 0.06 -7.64 17.86
N LEU A 49 0.85 -6.63 18.21
CA LEU A 49 0.42 -5.23 18.15
C LEU A 49 0.06 -4.81 16.72
N SER A 50 0.87 -5.21 15.74
CA SER A 50 0.61 -4.91 14.32
C SER A 50 -0.72 -5.50 13.84
N TYR A 51 -1.05 -6.75 14.21
CA TYR A 51 -2.32 -7.38 13.87
C TYR A 51 -3.50 -6.73 14.58
N ILE A 52 -3.39 -6.45 15.88
CA ILE A 52 -4.46 -5.77 16.64
C ILE A 52 -4.78 -4.43 15.99
N LEU A 53 -3.75 -3.62 15.71
CA LEU A 53 -3.92 -2.33 15.03
C LEU A 53 -4.49 -2.51 13.63
N TYR A 54 -4.01 -3.50 12.86
CA TYR A 54 -4.49 -3.79 11.51
C TYR A 54 -5.99 -4.08 11.49
N PHE A 55 -6.45 -5.04 12.29
CA PHE A 55 -7.85 -5.44 12.32
C PHE A 55 -8.74 -4.33 12.89
N TYR A 56 -8.26 -3.60 13.91
CA TYR A 56 -8.93 -2.42 14.42
C TYR A 56 -9.16 -1.40 13.31
N PHE A 57 -8.12 -1.03 12.56
CA PHE A 57 -8.24 -0.08 11.45
C PHE A 57 -9.15 -0.60 10.34
N CYS A 58 -9.05 -1.88 9.98
CA CYS A 58 -9.89 -2.50 8.95
C CYS A 58 -11.38 -2.42 9.32
N ILE A 59 -11.74 -2.78 10.54
CA ILE A 59 -13.13 -2.73 11.05
C ILE A 59 -13.60 -1.28 11.19
N PHE A 60 -12.78 -0.41 11.79
CA PHE A 60 -13.10 1.01 11.97
C PHE A 60 -13.40 1.70 10.63
N LEU A 61 -12.57 1.47 9.61
CA LEU A 61 -12.76 2.03 8.28
C LEU A 61 -14.06 1.53 7.64
N TYR A 62 -14.36 0.24 7.75
CA TYR A 62 -15.60 -0.33 7.23
C TYR A 62 -16.85 0.25 7.89
N ILE A 63 -16.88 0.31 9.23
CA ILE A 63 -18.01 0.89 9.97
C ILE A 63 -18.20 2.35 9.57
N ARG A 64 -17.11 3.12 9.52
CA ARG A 64 -17.16 4.54 9.16
C ARG A 64 -17.70 4.77 7.74
N ALA A 65 -17.26 3.97 6.77
CA ALA A 65 -17.73 4.07 5.39
C ALA A 65 -19.20 3.64 5.23
N ARG A 66 -19.68 2.71 6.07
CA ARG A 66 -21.07 2.24 6.08
C ARG A 66 -22.05 3.25 6.67
N VAL A 67 -21.69 3.92 7.76
CA VAL A 67 -22.62 4.78 8.53
C VAL A 67 -22.80 6.16 7.89
N LYS A 68 -21.78 6.68 7.20
CA LYS A 68 -21.82 7.99 6.53
C LYS A 68 -21.28 7.87 5.10
N PRO A 69 -22.11 7.43 4.14
CA PRO A 69 -21.70 7.35 2.74
C PRO A 69 -21.57 8.76 2.16
N ASP A 70 -20.33 9.25 2.11
CA ASP A 70 -19.93 10.51 1.47
C ASP A 70 -18.76 10.20 0.52
N ALA A 71 -18.70 10.86 -0.63
CA ALA A 71 -17.66 10.69 -1.63
C ALA A 71 -16.26 10.95 -1.04
N LEU A 72 -16.13 11.95 -0.15
CA LEU A 72 -14.86 12.23 0.52
C LEU A 72 -14.47 11.11 1.48
N LEU A 73 -15.40 10.64 2.31
CA LEU A 73 -15.17 9.54 3.26
C LEU A 73 -14.84 8.24 2.54
N TYR A 74 -15.52 7.97 1.43
CA TYR A 74 -15.27 6.83 0.57
C TYR A 74 -13.90 6.88 -0.08
N ALA A 75 -13.51 8.04 -0.60
CA ALA A 75 -12.22 8.22 -1.22
C ALA A 75 -11.10 8.06 -0.17
N GLN A 76 -11.28 8.59 1.05
CA GLN A 76 -10.37 8.33 2.18
C GLN A 76 -10.31 6.84 2.56
N HIS A 77 -11.45 6.14 2.53
CA HIS A 77 -11.53 4.71 2.78
C HIS A 77 -10.71 3.93 1.75
N ARG A 78 -10.85 4.24 0.45
CA ARG A 78 -10.08 3.61 -0.63
C ARG A 78 -8.58 3.81 -0.47
N PHE A 79 -8.16 5.05 -0.20
CA PHE A 79 -6.76 5.38 0.05
C PHE A 79 -6.19 4.58 1.23
N ARG A 80 -6.84 4.66 2.40
CA ARG A 80 -6.40 3.96 3.62
C ARG A 80 -6.46 2.43 3.47
N SER A 81 -7.48 1.91 2.78
CA SER A 81 -7.60 0.48 2.47
C SER A 81 -6.43 -0.02 1.63
N GLY A 82 -5.91 0.80 0.73
CA GLY A 82 -4.71 0.46 -0.05
C GLY A 82 -3.43 0.38 0.79
N TYR A 83 -3.27 1.26 1.79
CA TYR A 83 -2.18 1.14 2.76
C TYR A 83 -2.32 -0.14 3.59
N LEU A 84 -3.53 -0.53 3.98
CA LEU A 84 -3.76 -1.80 4.66
C LEU A 84 -3.39 -3.00 3.76
N THR A 85 -3.73 -2.97 2.47
CA THR A 85 -3.31 -4.01 1.53
C THR A 85 -1.78 -4.09 1.43
N SER A 86 -1.10 -2.95 1.29
CA SER A 86 0.37 -2.91 1.27
C SER A 86 0.97 -3.47 2.57
N PHE A 87 0.43 -3.05 3.71
CA PHE A 87 0.93 -3.47 5.03
C PHE A 87 0.69 -4.97 5.30
N SER A 88 -0.42 -5.56 4.87
CA SER A 88 -0.64 -7.00 5.04
C SER A 88 0.36 -7.81 4.23
N PHE A 89 0.66 -7.42 2.99
CA PHE A 89 1.72 -8.07 2.21
C PHE A 89 3.11 -7.90 2.82
N LEU A 90 3.39 -6.76 3.47
CA LEU A 90 4.61 -6.59 4.25
C LEU A 90 4.65 -7.58 5.42
N LEU A 91 3.57 -7.72 6.19
CA LEU A 91 3.51 -8.67 7.31
C LEU A 91 3.75 -10.12 6.85
N ILE A 92 3.23 -10.51 5.68
CA ILE A 92 3.50 -11.81 5.07
C ILE A 92 5.00 -11.95 4.72
N ALA A 93 5.57 -10.95 4.03
CA ALA A 93 6.98 -10.95 3.67
C ALA A 93 7.89 -11.05 4.91
N LEU A 94 7.59 -10.27 5.94
CA LEU A 94 8.30 -10.27 7.22
C LEU A 94 8.18 -11.63 7.91
N SER A 95 6.99 -12.22 7.92
CA SER A 95 6.77 -13.53 8.51
C SER A 95 7.65 -14.59 7.83
N ILE A 96 7.61 -14.67 6.50
CA ILE A 96 8.40 -15.65 5.75
C ILE A 96 9.90 -15.38 5.90
N SER A 97 10.33 -14.12 5.98
CA SER A 97 11.74 -13.76 6.15
C SER A 97 12.36 -14.27 7.46
N LEU A 98 11.56 -14.47 8.51
CA LEU A 98 12.03 -15.04 9.77
C LEU A 98 12.43 -16.51 9.64
N ASN A 99 11.89 -17.24 8.66
CA ASN A 99 12.36 -18.60 8.32
C ASN A 99 13.74 -18.61 7.67
N VAL A 100 14.23 -17.44 7.21
CA VAL A 100 15.57 -17.30 6.62
C VAL A 100 16.57 -16.89 7.71
N ALA A 101 16.38 -15.68 8.25
CA ALA A 101 17.16 -15.14 9.36
C ALA A 101 16.56 -13.80 9.81
N GLU A 102 16.72 -13.46 11.07
CA GLU A 102 16.21 -12.21 11.66
C GLU A 102 16.75 -10.95 10.97
N ILE A 103 17.97 -10.99 10.42
CA ILE A 103 18.52 -9.84 9.68
C ILE A 103 17.71 -9.50 8.42
N TYR A 104 17.09 -10.48 7.75
CA TYR A 104 16.22 -10.23 6.60
C TYR A 104 14.95 -9.50 7.04
N PHE A 105 14.36 -9.93 8.16
CA PHE A 105 13.20 -9.26 8.76
C PHE A 105 13.48 -7.76 8.98
N TRP A 106 14.59 -7.42 9.62
CA TRP A 106 14.97 -6.04 9.86
C TRP A 106 15.29 -5.28 8.57
N SER A 107 15.95 -5.92 7.61
CA SER A 107 16.28 -5.32 6.32
C SER A 107 15.02 -4.93 5.54
N TYR A 108 14.00 -5.78 5.49
CA TYR A 108 12.73 -5.47 4.83
C TYR A 108 11.99 -4.30 5.51
N ILE A 109 12.04 -4.19 6.85
CA ILE A 109 11.49 -3.02 7.57
C ILE A 109 12.20 -1.74 7.13
N VAL A 110 13.53 -1.73 7.12
CA VAL A 110 14.32 -0.55 6.74
C VAL A 110 14.04 -0.15 5.29
N ILE A 111 14.05 -1.10 4.36
CA ILE A 111 13.78 -0.84 2.94
C ILE A 111 12.34 -0.31 2.76
N TYR A 112 11.36 -0.86 3.49
CA TYR A 112 9.98 -0.38 3.43
C TYR A 112 9.85 1.09 3.89
N ILE A 113 10.56 1.47 4.95
CA ILE A 113 10.59 2.85 5.46
C ILE A 113 11.25 3.78 4.43
N LEU A 114 12.39 3.39 3.87
CA LEU A 114 13.06 4.16 2.81
C LEU A 114 12.15 4.34 1.60
N PHE A 115 11.41 3.30 1.21
CA PHE A 115 10.48 3.35 0.11
C PHE A 115 9.30 4.30 0.38
N HIS A 116 8.76 4.32 1.60
CA HIS A 116 7.79 5.33 2.05
C HIS A 116 8.32 6.76 1.93
N ILE A 117 9.57 6.97 2.36
CA ILE A 117 10.22 8.29 2.29
C ILE A 117 10.38 8.73 0.83
N LEU A 118 10.84 7.85 -0.05
CA LEU A 118 10.99 8.12 -1.49
C LEU A 118 9.65 8.49 -2.14
N ILE A 119 8.60 7.72 -1.87
CA ILE A 119 7.25 8.03 -2.37
C ILE A 119 6.80 9.42 -1.92
N ARG A 120 7.05 9.79 -0.65
CA ARG A 120 6.70 11.13 -0.16
C ARG A 120 7.47 12.25 -0.85
N PHE A 121 8.76 12.05 -1.13
CA PHE A 121 9.54 13.00 -1.91
C PHE A 121 8.97 13.16 -3.32
N GLU A 122 8.66 12.05 -3.98
CA GLU A 122 8.08 12.04 -5.32
C GLU A 122 6.70 12.74 -5.36
N MET A 123 5.82 12.45 -4.40
CA MET A 123 4.56 13.16 -4.22
C MET A 123 4.75 14.68 -4.08
N LYS A 124 5.71 15.10 -3.24
CA LYS A 124 5.99 16.53 -2.99
C LYS A 124 6.53 17.22 -4.24
N THR A 125 7.38 16.53 -5.01
CA THR A 125 7.88 17.05 -6.29
C THR A 125 6.76 17.21 -7.32
N ILE A 126 5.85 16.24 -7.41
CA ILE A 126 4.69 16.32 -8.30
C ILE A 126 3.76 17.47 -7.87
N GLN A 127 3.49 17.62 -6.57
CA GLN A 127 2.73 18.76 -6.04
C GLN A 127 3.33 20.11 -6.45
N ASN A 128 4.65 20.27 -6.30
CA ASN A 128 5.34 21.52 -6.61
C ASN A 128 5.37 21.84 -8.11
N ASN A 129 5.39 20.83 -8.97
CA ASN A 129 5.43 21.00 -10.43
C ASN A 129 4.03 21.19 -11.07
N ASN A 130 2.96 21.02 -10.30
CA ASN A 130 1.58 20.99 -10.80
C ASN A 130 0.94 22.38 -10.95
N LYS A 131 1.57 23.28 -11.73
CA LYS A 131 0.90 24.45 -12.32
C LYS A 131 -0.26 24.05 -13.26
N ASN A 132 -0.21 22.86 -13.87
CA ASN A 132 -1.20 22.36 -14.84
C ASN A 132 -2.49 21.79 -14.22
N LEU A 133 -2.54 21.62 -12.90
CA LEU A 133 -3.68 21.02 -12.21
C LEU A 133 -4.81 22.04 -11.96
N HIS A 134 -4.46 23.32 -11.96
CA HIS A 134 -5.40 24.43 -11.89
C HIS A 134 -6.22 24.61 -13.19
N ASP A 135 -5.71 24.09 -14.32
CA ASP A 135 -6.45 24.10 -15.59
C ASP A 135 -7.48 22.96 -15.66
N LEU A 136 -7.21 21.82 -15.02
CA LEU A 136 -8.09 20.64 -14.97
C LEU A 136 -9.35 20.85 -14.12
N THR A 137 -9.24 21.58 -13.01
CA THR A 137 -10.40 21.96 -12.19
C THR A 137 -11.34 22.94 -12.89
N ARG A 138 -10.83 23.67 -13.90
CA ARG A 138 -11.61 24.66 -14.65
C ARG A 138 -12.61 24.01 -15.60
N ASP A 139 -12.25 22.88 -16.22
CA ASP A 139 -13.14 22.11 -17.12
C ASP A 139 -14.18 21.28 -16.35
N PHE A 140 -13.84 20.78 -15.16
CA PHE A 140 -14.77 19.99 -14.32
C PHE A 140 -15.80 20.84 -13.56
N ASN A 141 -15.57 22.15 -13.40
CA ASN A 141 -16.56 23.06 -12.83
C ASN A 141 -17.82 23.22 -13.69
N GLN A 142 -17.86 22.66 -14.91
CA GLN A 142 -18.98 22.79 -15.83
C GLN A 142 -19.82 21.50 -16.04
N LYS A 143 -19.45 20.36 -15.44
CA LYS A 143 -20.22 19.10 -15.61
C LYS A 143 -20.40 18.32 -14.31
N GLU A 144 -21.65 17.99 -13.99
CA GLU A 144 -21.96 16.91 -13.04
C GLU A 144 -21.37 15.60 -13.58
N GLY A 145 -20.46 14.98 -12.84
CA GLY A 145 -19.79 13.74 -13.22
C GLY A 145 -19.64 12.80 -12.03
N GLY A 146 -19.69 11.49 -12.27
CA GLY A 146 -19.53 10.48 -11.22
C GLY A 146 -18.09 10.42 -10.69
N LEU A 147 -17.91 9.89 -9.48
CA LEU A 147 -16.58 9.71 -8.87
C LEU A 147 -15.68 8.80 -9.71
N TYR A 148 -16.27 7.83 -10.41
CA TYR A 148 -15.58 6.98 -11.34
C TYR A 148 -14.99 7.76 -12.53
N ASP A 149 -15.77 8.67 -13.13
CA ASP A 149 -15.33 9.49 -14.28
C ASP A 149 -14.27 10.52 -13.86
N PHE A 150 -14.39 11.07 -12.66
CA PHE A 150 -13.38 11.96 -12.08
C PHE A 150 -12.05 11.22 -11.82
N ILE A 151 -12.11 10.01 -11.28
CA ILE A 151 -10.90 9.19 -11.07
C ILE A 151 -10.31 8.76 -12.42
N PHE A 152 -11.14 8.37 -13.40
CA PHE A 152 -10.67 7.93 -14.71
C PHE A 152 -10.04 9.07 -15.53
N SER A 153 -10.60 10.27 -15.45
CA SER A 153 -10.00 11.46 -16.07
C SER A 153 -8.66 11.83 -15.44
N LEU A 154 -8.53 11.73 -14.11
CA LEU A 154 -7.24 11.88 -13.43
C LEU A 154 -6.23 10.80 -13.85
N THR A 155 -6.66 9.56 -14.10
CA THR A 155 -5.77 8.51 -14.61
C THR A 155 -5.26 8.77 -16.03
N ARG A 156 -5.97 9.56 -16.86
CA ARG A 156 -5.49 9.95 -18.20
C ARG A 156 -4.35 10.97 -18.19
N TYR A 157 -4.22 11.75 -17.12
CA TYR A 157 -3.12 12.69 -16.89
C TYR A 157 -2.03 12.12 -16.00
N GLU A 158 -2.06 10.81 -15.72
CA GLU A 158 -0.98 10.12 -15.01
C GLU A 158 0.36 10.52 -15.64
N TYR A 159 1.23 11.12 -14.81
CA TYR A 159 2.65 11.15 -15.09
C TYR A 159 3.04 9.73 -15.53
N LYS A 160 3.53 9.59 -16.77
CA LYS A 160 4.05 8.33 -17.33
C LYS A 160 5.33 7.93 -16.57
N ILE A 161 5.21 7.66 -15.28
CA ILE A 161 6.26 6.98 -14.55
C ILE A 161 6.15 5.54 -15.03
N ASN A 162 7.14 5.15 -15.84
CA ASN A 162 7.16 3.86 -16.49
C ASN A 162 7.22 2.78 -15.41
N GLY A 163 6.10 2.10 -15.12
CA GLY A 163 6.00 1.12 -14.03
C GLY A 163 7.08 0.02 -14.09
N TRP A 164 7.62 -0.22 -15.29
CA TRP A 164 8.78 -1.06 -15.54
C TRP A 164 10.05 -0.62 -14.79
N ILE A 165 10.33 0.68 -14.67
CA ILE A 165 11.52 1.19 -13.97
C ILE A 165 11.47 0.83 -12.48
N ILE A 166 10.29 0.95 -11.87
CA ILE A 166 10.09 0.57 -10.47
C ILE A 166 10.18 -0.93 -10.30
N PHE A 167 9.59 -1.70 -11.22
CA PHE A 167 9.71 -3.16 -11.26
C PHE A 167 11.17 -3.62 -11.30
N PHE A 168 11.98 -3.08 -12.22
CA PHE A 168 13.40 -3.40 -12.31
C PHE A 168 14.21 -2.89 -11.10
N GLY A 169 13.86 -1.73 -10.56
CA GLY A 169 14.48 -1.20 -9.34
C GLY A 169 14.25 -2.11 -8.13
N PHE A 170 13.05 -2.65 -7.96
CA PHE A 170 12.77 -3.62 -6.91
C PHE A 170 13.55 -4.93 -7.08
N ILE A 171 13.61 -5.46 -8.30
CA ILE A 171 14.42 -6.66 -8.60
C ILE A 171 15.88 -6.40 -8.24
N LEU A 172 16.43 -5.25 -8.64
CA LEU A 172 17.81 -4.89 -8.34
C LEU A 172 18.05 -4.79 -6.83
N ILE A 173 17.16 -4.15 -6.08
CA ILE A 173 17.25 -4.06 -4.60
C ILE A 173 17.23 -5.45 -3.96
N GLN A 174 16.39 -6.36 -4.44
CA GLN A 174 16.35 -7.74 -3.93
C GLN A 174 17.64 -8.50 -4.24
N VAL A 175 18.16 -8.39 -5.47
CA VAL A 175 19.43 -9.01 -5.86
C VAL A 175 20.59 -8.48 -5.03
N VAL A 176 20.66 -7.16 -4.84
CA VAL A 176 21.69 -6.51 -4.01
C VAL A 176 21.58 -6.95 -2.55
N LEU A 177 20.36 -6.99 -2.00
CA LEU A 177 20.13 -7.44 -0.62
C LEU A 177 20.60 -8.88 -0.41
N VAL A 178 20.23 -9.80 -1.32
CA VAL A 178 20.66 -11.20 -1.26
C VAL A 178 22.18 -11.32 -1.43
N ALA A 179 22.78 -10.55 -2.35
CA ALA A 179 24.23 -10.56 -2.57
C ALA A 179 25.01 -10.06 -1.35
N VAL A 180 24.56 -8.96 -0.72
CA VAL A 180 25.14 -8.42 0.52
C VAL A 180 25.03 -9.44 1.65
N LEU A 181 23.86 -10.04 1.84
CA LEU A 181 23.62 -10.97 2.95
C LEU A 181 24.33 -12.33 2.75
N LYS A 182 24.47 -12.82 1.51
CA LYS A 182 25.28 -14.00 1.21
C LYS A 182 26.78 -13.72 1.26
N GLY A 183 27.23 -12.61 0.70
CA GLY A 183 28.65 -12.27 0.57
C GLY A 183 29.28 -11.80 1.88
N ILE A 184 28.62 -10.89 2.59
CA ILE A 184 29.16 -10.28 3.81
C ILE A 184 28.78 -11.10 5.05
N PHE A 185 27.50 -11.47 5.16
CA PHE A 185 26.99 -12.15 6.36
C PHE A 185 27.00 -13.67 6.27
N LYS A 186 27.41 -14.25 5.13
CA LYS A 186 27.57 -15.69 4.89
C LYS A 186 26.31 -16.52 5.21
N ILE A 187 25.12 -15.92 5.09
CA ILE A 187 23.86 -16.62 5.37
C ILE A 187 23.54 -17.55 4.19
N THR A 188 23.53 -18.85 4.44
CA THR A 188 23.20 -19.89 3.45
C THR A 188 21.85 -20.54 3.76
N ALA A 189 20.82 -20.13 3.04
CA ALA A 189 19.49 -20.74 3.01
C ALA A 189 19.15 -21.17 1.57
N PRO A 190 18.23 -22.12 1.38
CA PRO A 190 17.65 -22.46 0.08
C PRO A 190 17.19 -21.22 -0.69
N TYR A 191 17.47 -21.17 -1.99
CA TYR A 191 17.22 -19.97 -2.81
C TYR A 191 15.73 -19.55 -2.80
N GLU A 192 14.84 -20.53 -2.74
CA GLU A 192 13.38 -20.38 -2.66
C GLU A 192 12.94 -19.56 -1.45
N LEU A 193 13.62 -19.71 -0.31
CA LEU A 193 13.29 -18.98 0.91
C LEU A 193 13.69 -17.49 0.83
N TYR A 194 14.55 -17.09 -0.11
CA TYR A 194 14.84 -15.66 -0.37
C TYR A 194 13.85 -15.03 -1.35
N ILE A 195 13.38 -15.78 -2.35
CA ILE A 195 12.52 -15.26 -3.41
C ILE A 195 11.13 -14.92 -2.87
N ILE A 196 10.52 -15.85 -2.12
CA ILE A 196 9.15 -15.72 -1.64
C ILE A 196 8.93 -14.44 -0.80
N PRO A 197 9.74 -14.12 0.22
CA PRO A 197 9.57 -12.86 0.96
C PRO A 197 9.81 -11.64 0.06
N GLY A 198 10.74 -11.73 -0.90
CA GLY A 198 10.98 -10.67 -1.89
C GLY A 198 9.78 -10.39 -2.79
N VAL A 199 9.04 -11.43 -3.21
CA VAL A 199 7.81 -11.30 -4.02
C VAL A 199 6.72 -10.60 -3.23
N PHE A 200 6.45 -11.02 -1.99
CA PHE A 200 5.44 -10.36 -1.16
C PHE A 200 5.84 -8.93 -0.80
N PHE A 201 7.13 -8.68 -0.57
CA PHE A 201 7.66 -7.34 -0.39
C PHE A 201 7.47 -6.47 -1.64
N PHE A 202 7.71 -7.03 -2.82
CA PHE A 202 7.46 -6.36 -4.10
C PHE A 202 5.97 -5.99 -4.25
N ILE A 203 5.05 -6.91 -3.98
CA ILE A 203 3.61 -6.63 -4.02
C ILE A 203 3.24 -5.53 -3.02
N SER A 204 3.81 -5.58 -1.81
CA SER A 204 3.62 -4.56 -0.79
C SER A 204 4.07 -3.18 -1.28
N GLY A 205 5.29 -3.09 -1.81
CA GLY A 205 5.84 -1.85 -2.37
C GLY A 205 5.05 -1.35 -3.57
N PHE A 206 4.68 -2.22 -4.51
CA PHE A 206 3.88 -1.85 -5.67
C PHE A 206 2.50 -1.32 -5.29
N ALA A 207 1.82 -1.95 -4.33
CA ALA A 207 0.57 -1.44 -3.77
C ALA A 207 0.79 -0.06 -3.15
N LEU A 208 1.85 0.11 -2.34
CA LEU A 208 2.16 1.39 -1.69
C LEU A 208 2.42 2.51 -2.70
N TYR A 209 3.22 2.25 -3.73
CA TYR A 209 3.57 3.19 -4.78
C TYR A 209 2.34 3.65 -5.56
N ASN A 210 1.48 2.70 -5.96
CA ASN A 210 0.25 3.03 -6.68
C ASN A 210 -0.72 3.85 -5.81
N MET A 211 -0.87 3.51 -4.52
CA MET A 211 -1.69 4.31 -3.61
C MET A 211 -1.09 5.70 -3.40
N GLY A 212 0.23 5.75 -3.25
CA GLY A 212 0.96 6.97 -3.01
C GLY A 212 0.87 7.98 -4.15
N LEU A 213 1.03 7.54 -5.41
CA LEU A 213 1.09 8.49 -6.52
C LEU A 213 -0.23 8.62 -7.27
N LYS A 214 -0.95 7.52 -7.47
CA LYS A 214 -2.18 7.53 -8.28
C LYS A 214 -3.41 7.95 -7.50
N MET A 215 -3.44 7.64 -6.21
CA MET A 215 -4.55 8.05 -5.37
C MET A 215 -4.28 9.39 -4.71
N TYR A 216 -3.10 9.70 -4.16
CA TYR A 216 -2.89 10.95 -3.41
C TYR A 216 -3.13 12.25 -4.21
N LEU A 217 -2.78 12.29 -5.52
CA LEU A 217 -2.96 13.47 -6.38
C LEU A 217 -4.39 14.05 -6.36
N PRO A 218 -5.44 13.24 -6.60
CA PRO A 218 -6.84 13.67 -6.49
C PRO A 218 -7.25 14.37 -5.18
N TYR A 219 -6.56 14.13 -4.05
CA TYR A 219 -7.00 14.59 -2.72
C TYR A 219 -6.38 15.92 -2.27
N ILE A 220 -5.29 16.36 -2.91
CA ILE A 220 -4.66 17.66 -2.64
C ILE A 220 -5.45 18.78 -3.33
N ILE A 221 -6.17 18.43 -4.39
CA ILE A 221 -7.18 19.26 -5.04
C ILE A 221 -8.38 19.36 -4.11
N ARG A 222 -8.24 20.13 -3.03
CA ARG A 222 -9.39 20.52 -2.23
C ARG A 222 -10.33 21.27 -3.17
N LEU A 223 -11.53 20.72 -3.35
CA LEU A 223 -12.70 21.47 -3.76
C LEU A 223 -12.76 22.74 -2.90
N PRO A 224 -12.77 23.94 -3.48
CA PRO A 224 -12.99 25.15 -2.71
C PRO A 224 -14.31 25.00 -1.95
N SER A 225 -14.23 25.23 -0.64
CA SER A 225 -15.39 25.39 0.25
C SER A 225 -16.13 26.67 -0.09
#